data_AF-A0A420WS53-F1
#
_entry.id   AF-A0A420WS53-F1
#
_cell.length_a   1.000
_cell.length_b   1.000
_cell.length_c   1.000
_cell.angle_alpha   90.00
_cell.angle_beta   90.00
_cell.angle_gamma   90.00
#
_symmetry.space_group_name_H-M   'P 1'
#
loop_
_entity.id
_entity.type
_entity.pdbx_description
1 polymer ?
#
loop_
_entity_poly.entity_id
_entity_poly.type
_entity_poly.pdbx_seq_one_letter_code
_entity_poly.pdbx_strand_id
1 'polypeptide(L)' 'MLGWVVRIMLSLSAMLTGLFVAEDAHDFHIVNAFVAIALILLGFVLLVYWRRILDVAAGLFSRQDRP' A
#
# COMPACT_ATOMS: atom_id res chain seq x y z
N MET A 1 12.09 12.78 8.30
CA MET A 1 11.89 11.40 7.80
C MET A 1 10.41 11.07 7.61
N LEU A 2 9.54 11.29 8.61
CA LEU A 2 8.09 10.97 8.54
C LEU A 2 7.34 11.65 7.36
N GLY A 3 7.65 12.92 7.07
CA GLY A 3 6.97 13.65 5.99
C GLY A 3 7.21 13.11 4.57
N TRP A 4 8.35 12.44 4.34
CA TRP A 4 8.62 11.81 3.04
C TRP A 4 7.81 10.52 2.86
N VAL A 5 7.65 9.73 3.92
CA VAL A 5 6.80 8.54 3.91
C VAL A 5 5.33 8.92 3.69
N VAL A 6 4.84 9.95 4.37
CA VAL A 6 3.48 10.47 4.18
C VAL A 6 3.24 10.95 2.75
N ARG A 7 4.23 11.60 2.12
CA ARG A 7 4.14 12.02 0.72
C ARG A 7 4.05 10.85 -0.25
N ILE A 8 4.84 9.79 -0.04
CA ILE A 8 4.77 8.59 -0.89
C ILE A 8 3.39 7.93 -0.73
N MET A 9 2.87 7.81 0.49
CA MET A 9 1.52 7.28 0.71
C MET A 9 0.43 8.14 0.08
N LEU A 10 0.52 9.47 0.17
CA LEU A 10 -0.43 10.39 -0.47
C LEU A 10 -0.36 10.30 -2.00
N SER A 11 0.84 10.18 -2.57
CA SER A 11 1.04 10.02 -4.01
C SER A 11 0.44 8.71 -4.51
N LEU A 12 0.64 7.60 -3.77
CA LEU A 12 0.05 6.30 -4.10
C LEU A 12 -1.48 6.32 -4.00
N SER A 13 -2.01 6.95 -2.94
CA SER A 13 -3.45 7.11 -2.75
C SER A 13 -4.09 7.93 -3.87
N ALA A 14 -3.46 9.04 -4.27
CA ALA A 14 -3.93 9.87 -5.38
C ALA A 14 -3.89 9.13 -6.72
N MET A 15 -2.83 8.35 -6.97
CA MET A 15 -2.71 7.54 -8.17
C MET A 15 -3.78 6.46 -8.23
N LEU A 16 -4.01 5.73 -7.13
CA LEU A 16 -5.07 4.73 -7.03
C LEU A 16 -6.44 5.38 -7.25
N THR A 17 -6.71 6.49 -6.55
CA THR A 17 -7.97 7.24 -6.69
C THR A 17 -8.20 7.70 -8.14
N GLY A 18 -7.17 8.20 -8.83
CA GLY A 18 -7.26 8.60 -10.24
C GLY A 18 -7.47 7.42 -11.20
N LEU A 19 -6.92 6.24 -10.88
CA LEU A 19 -7.07 5.03 -11.69
C LEU A 19 -8.49 4.46 -11.60
N PHE A 20 -9.13 4.58 -10.43
CA PHE A 20 -10.53 4.17 -10.27
C PHE A 20 -11.51 5.21 -10.81
N VAL A 21 -11.27 6.51 -10.59
CA VAL A 21 -12.14 7.60 -11.08
C VAL A 21 -12.19 7.69 -12.60
N ALA A 22 -11.14 7.28 -13.31
CA ALA A 22 -11.12 7.32 -14.78
C ALA A 22 -11.99 6.24 -15.44
N GLU A 23 -12.41 5.21 -14.69
CA GLU A 23 -13.26 4.14 -15.20
C GLU A 23 -14.73 4.49 -14.91
N ASP A 24 -15.26 5.43 -15.69
CA ASP A 24 -16.69 5.77 -15.76
C ASP A 24 -17.49 4.54 -16.24
N ALA A 25 -17.91 3.70 -15.29
CA ALA A 25 -18.84 2.61 -15.52
C ALA A 25 -19.93 2.63 -14.44
N HIS A 26 -21.13 2.19 -14.82
CA HIS A 26 -22.38 2.24 -14.03
C HIS A 26 -22.26 1.69 -12.59
N ASP A 27 -21.22 0.90 -12.30
CA ASP A 27 -20.90 0.27 -11.03
C ASP A 27 -19.69 0.88 -10.29
N PHE A 28 -19.24 2.08 -10.66
CA PHE A 28 -18.09 2.78 -10.06
C PHE A 28 -18.15 2.80 -8.53
N HIS A 29 -19.34 2.99 -7.95
CA HIS A 29 -19.53 2.98 -6.50
C HIS A 29 -19.23 1.62 -5.86
N ILE A 30 -19.53 0.52 -6.54
CA ILE A 30 -19.32 -0.84 -6.03
C ILE A 30 -17.84 -1.20 -6.11
N VAL A 31 -17.19 -0.92 -7.25
CA VAL A 31 -15.76 -1.18 -7.44
C VAL A 31 -14.93 -0.32 -6.49
N ASN A 32 -15.25 0.97 -6.36
CA ASN A 32 -14.60 1.87 -5.42
C ASN A 32 -14.76 1.40 -3.97
N ALA A 33 -15.95 0.92 -3.57
CA ALA A 33 -16.15 0.36 -2.23
C ALA A 33 -15.30 -0.91 -2.00
N PHE A 34 -15.25 -1.83 -2.96
CA PHE A 34 -14.42 -3.03 -2.87
C PHE A 34 -12.94 -2.71 -2.76
N VAL A 35 -12.46 -1.76 -3.55
CA VAL A 35 -11.07 -1.28 -3.53
C VAL A 35 -10.75 -0.58 -2.21
N ALA A 36 -11.63 0.28 -1.71
CA ALA A 36 -11.45 0.95 -0.43
C ALA A 36 -11.35 -0.08 0.71
N ILE A 37 -12.22 -1.08 0.72
CA ILE A 37 -12.18 -2.19 1.67
C ILE A 37 -10.85 -2.96 1.52
N ALA A 38 -10.43 -3.28 0.30
CA ALA A 38 -9.18 -3.98 0.03
C ALA A 38 -7.95 -3.19 0.51
N LEU A 39 -7.92 -1.86 0.32
CA LEU A 39 -6.85 -0.98 0.77
C LEU A 39 -6.81 -0.87 2.31
N ILE A 40 -7.97 -0.78 2.96
CA ILE A 40 -8.06 -0.79 4.42
C ILE A 40 -7.55 -2.13 4.97
N LEU A 41 -8.00 -3.25 4.41
CA LEU A 41 -7.52 -4.60 4.75
C LEU A 41 -6.01 -4.72 4.54
N LEU A 42 -5.51 -4.26 3.39
CA LEU A 42 -4.08 -4.26 3.09
C LEU A 42 -3.30 -3.44 4.12
N GLY A 43 -3.80 -2.26 4.49
CA GLY A 43 -3.20 -1.42 5.53
C GLY A 43 -3.16 -2.11 6.89
N PHE A 44 -4.25 -2.79 7.29
CA PHE A 44 -4.29 -3.59 8.52
C PHE A 44 -3.31 -4.76 8.50
N VAL A 45 -3.23 -5.50 7.39
CA VAL A 45 -2.26 -6.58 7.21
C VAL A 45 -0.84 -6.03 7.31
N LEU A 46 -0.55 -4.89 6.67
CA LEU A 46 0.76 -4.25 6.76
C LEU A 46 1.10 -3.83 8.19
N LEU A 47 0.14 -3.30 8.96
CA LEU A 47 0.32 -2.91 10.36
C LEU A 47 0.54 -4.11 11.29
N VAL A 48 -0.26 -5.16 11.13
CA VAL A 48 -0.17 -6.39 11.93
C VAL A 48 1.18 -7.09 11.67
N TYR A 49 1.57 -7.21 10.40
CA TYR A 49 2.78 -7.90 10.00
C TYR A 49 3.99 -6.98 9.87
N TRP A 50 3.88 -5.70 10.24
CA TRP A 50 4.94 -4.69 10.10
C TRP A 50 6.28 -5.19 10.64
N ARG A 51 6.26 -5.77 11.86
CA ARG A 51 7.48 -6.25 12.51
C ARG A 51 8.10 -7.45 11.78
N ARG A 52 7.27 -8.39 11.33
CA ARG A 52 7.70 -9.55 10.53
C ARG A 52 8.25 -9.13 9.16
N ILE A 53 7.64 -8.14 8.52
CA ILE A 53 8.11 -7.60 7.24
C ILE A 53 9.48 -6.95 7.42
N LEU A 54 9.68 -6.18 8.50
CA LEU A 54 10.98 -5.60 8.83
C LEU A 54 12.03 -6.68 9.13
N ASP A 55 11.67 -7.74 9.86
CA ASP A 55 12.57 -8.85 10.16
C ASP A 55 12.99 -9.59 8.86
N VAL A 56 12.06 -9.83 7.94
CA VAL A 56 12.33 -10.47 6.64
C VAL A 56 13.15 -9.54 5.73
N ALA A 57 12.84 -8.24 5.69
CA ALA A 57 13.60 -7.27 4.91
C ALA A 57 15.03 -7.12 5.43
N ALA A 58 15.23 -7.09 6.74
CA ALA A 58 16.55 -7.10 7.37
C ALA A 58 17.30 -8.41 7.09
N GLY A 59 16.60 -9.55 7.10
CA GLY A 59 17.16 -10.85 6.72
C GLY A 59 17.57 -10.95 5.25
N LEU A 60 16.87 -10.26 4.34
CA LEU A 60 17.21 -10.15 2.93
C LEU A 60 18.41 -9.23 2.71
N PHE A 61 18.42 -8.06 3.34
CA PHE A 61 19.54 -7.10 3.23
C PHE A 61 20.84 -7.68 3.81
N SER A 62 20.78 -8.35 4.96
CA SER A 62 21.95 -9.01 5.57
C SER A 62 22.47 -10.22 4.76
N ARG A 63 21.66 -10.78 3.86
CA ARG A 63 22.10 -11.83 2.92
C ARG A 63 22.87 -11.26 1.73
N GLN A 64 22.70 -9.98 1.42
CA GLN A 64 23.36 -9.30 0.30
C GLN A 64 24.80 -8.87 0.65
N ASP A 65 25.16 -8.87 1.95
CA ASP A 65 26.49 -8.52 2.46
C ASP A 65 27.45 -9.71 2.59
N ARG A 66 27.09 -10.91 2.12
CA ARG A 66 28.02 -12.06 2.08
C ARG A 66 28.58 -12.23 0.65
N PRO A 67 29.91 -12.13 0.47
CA PRO A 67 30.58 -12.25 -0.83
C PRO A 67 30.40 -13.62 -1.47
#